data_AF-A0A929U6F3-F1
#
_entry.id   AF-A0A929U6F3-F1
#
_cell.length_a   1.000
_cell.length_b   1.000
_cell.length_c   1.000
_cell.angle_alpha   90.00
_cell.angle_beta   90.00
_cell.angle_gamma   90.00
#
_symmetry.space_group_name_H-M   'P 1'
#
loop_
_entity.id
_entity.type
_entity.pdbx_description
1 polymer ?
#
loop_
_entity_poly.entity_id
_entity_poly.type
_entity_poly.pdbx_seq_one_letter_code
_entity_poly.pdbx_strand_id
1 'polypeptide(L)'
;MQFLIRHESAHTLRIHVALSRMSMEEADLLEYYLNNQPYVSGVKVFEQTGDALITYHRTGETRRQLWEALSSFSFSNQELRALVPEESGRALNREYQNKIVGKILGNFFRKLFFPVGLQMAWSLVKSIRFFCMALKCLFRGRLDVPVLDAAAILASMLRGDFETAGSIMFLLETGDILEEWTHKKSVGDLARTLSLKVDKVWLKAGEEEVLVDVNQVKKGDRFVVRTSNIIPLDGVVVSGEVSVNQASMTGASIPVV
;
A
#
# COMPACT_ATOMS: atom_id res chain seq x y z
N MET A 1 -23.73 7.95 -11.33
CA MET A 1 -23.69 8.17 -9.86
C MET A 1 -24.10 9.61 -9.50
N GLN A 2 -24.71 9.87 -8.34
CA GLN A 2 -24.92 11.24 -7.84
C GLN A 2 -23.69 11.72 -7.04
N PHE A 3 -23.21 12.93 -7.32
CA PHE A 3 -22.06 13.52 -6.63
C PHE A 3 -22.22 15.04 -6.48
N LEU A 4 -21.61 15.59 -5.45
CA LEU A 4 -21.58 17.01 -5.13
C LEU A 4 -20.15 17.53 -5.30
N ILE A 5 -19.98 18.66 -6.00
CA ILE A 5 -18.66 19.28 -6.13
C ILE A 5 -18.39 20.09 -4.86
N ARG A 6 -17.31 19.74 -4.13
CA ARG A 6 -16.89 20.47 -2.93
C ARG A 6 -15.94 21.62 -3.27
N HIS A 7 -15.02 21.36 -4.20
CA HIS A 7 -14.00 22.33 -4.58
C HIS A 7 -13.48 22.02 -5.98
N GLU A 8 -13.33 23.05 -6.80
CA GLU A 8 -12.74 22.97 -8.14
C GLU A 8 -11.61 23.99 -8.24
N SER A 9 -10.44 23.54 -8.68
CA SER A 9 -9.28 24.39 -8.98
C SER A 9 -8.87 24.17 -10.45
N ALA A 10 -7.84 24.89 -10.90
CA ALA A 10 -7.35 24.77 -12.27
C ALA A 10 -6.95 23.33 -12.67
N HIS A 11 -6.49 22.50 -11.73
CA HIS A 11 -5.95 21.15 -11.99
C HIS A 11 -6.51 20.06 -11.05
N THR A 12 -7.36 20.43 -10.10
CA THR A 12 -7.90 19.49 -9.11
C THR A 12 -9.40 19.66 -8.94
N LEU A 13 -10.13 18.55 -8.95
CA LEU A 13 -11.55 18.49 -8.64
C LEU A 13 -11.74 17.62 -7.39
N ARG A 14 -12.34 18.18 -6.34
CA ARG A 14 -12.79 17.42 -5.18
C ARG A 14 -14.30 17.23 -5.27
N ILE A 15 -14.71 15.99 -5.46
CA ILE A 15 -16.11 15.58 -5.44
C ILE A 15 -16.41 14.87 -4.12
N HIS A 16 -17.65 14.99 -3.69
CA HIS A 16 -18.25 14.20 -2.62
C HIS A 16 -19.26 13.25 -3.27
N VAL A 17 -19.07 11.96 -3.06
CA VAL A 17 -19.97 10.94 -3.57
C VAL A 17 -21.19 10.86 -2.64
N ALA A 18 -22.40 11.00 -3.18
CA ALA A 18 -23.63 11.00 -2.39
C ALA A 18 -24.04 9.56 -1.99
N LEU A 19 -23.19 8.90 -1.20
CA LEU A 19 -23.44 7.60 -0.59
C LEU A 19 -23.52 7.76 0.93
N SER A 20 -24.40 6.99 1.58
CA SER A 20 -24.50 7.01 3.05
C SER A 20 -23.24 6.50 3.75
N ARG A 21 -22.54 5.53 3.14
CA ARG A 21 -21.24 5.02 3.58
C ARG A 21 -20.54 4.41 2.37
N MET A 22 -19.26 4.72 2.19
CA MET A 22 -18.41 4.12 1.16
C MET A 22 -17.61 2.97 1.78
N SER A 23 -17.67 1.79 1.18
CA SER A 23 -16.80 0.66 1.53
C SER A 23 -15.39 0.85 0.95
N MET A 24 -14.41 0.10 1.48
CA MET A 24 -13.04 0.13 0.95
C MET A 24 -13.01 -0.33 -0.52
N GLU A 25 -13.72 -1.41 -0.82
CA GLU A 25 -13.85 -1.94 -2.18
C GLU A 25 -14.44 -0.90 -3.14
N GLU A 26 -15.49 -0.18 -2.74
CA GLU A 26 -16.07 0.89 -3.56
C GLU A 26 -15.11 2.07 -3.77
N ALA A 27 -14.31 2.40 -2.76
CA ALA A 27 -13.29 3.44 -2.88
C ALA A 27 -12.19 3.03 -3.87
N ASP A 28 -11.75 1.76 -3.82
CA ASP A 28 -10.73 1.22 -4.70
C ASP A 28 -11.24 1.08 -6.14
N LEU A 29 -12.50 0.69 -6.34
CA LEU A 29 -13.17 0.66 -7.64
C LEU A 29 -13.21 2.04 -8.29
N LEU A 30 -13.62 3.05 -7.54
CA LEU A 30 -13.71 4.42 -8.03
C LEU A 30 -12.31 4.96 -8.37
N GLU A 31 -11.32 4.68 -7.52
CA GLU A 31 -9.94 5.09 -7.75
C GLU A 31 -9.35 4.43 -9.01
N TYR A 32 -9.54 3.12 -9.17
CA TYR A 32 -9.06 2.37 -10.33
C TYR A 32 -9.72 2.83 -11.63
N TYR A 33 -11.05 2.98 -11.63
CA TYR A 33 -11.79 3.41 -12.81
C TYR A 33 -11.36 4.80 -13.29
N LEU A 34 -11.20 5.75 -12.36
CA LEU A 34 -10.82 7.12 -12.71
C LEU A 34 -9.34 7.23 -13.11
N ASN A 35 -8.44 6.46 -12.48
CA ASN A 35 -7.03 6.43 -12.89
C ASN A 35 -6.80 5.83 -14.28
N ASN A 36 -7.71 4.97 -14.77
CA ASN A 36 -7.64 4.41 -16.13
C ASN A 36 -8.14 5.37 -17.23
N GLN A 37 -8.60 6.57 -16.87
CA GLN A 37 -9.02 7.57 -17.85
C GLN A 37 -7.81 8.34 -18.40
N PRO A 38 -7.69 8.51 -19.73
CA PRO A 38 -6.47 9.05 -20.36
C PRO A 38 -6.17 10.53 -20.04
N TYR A 39 -7.15 11.26 -19.51
CA TYR A 39 -7.04 12.68 -19.15
C TYR A 39 -6.83 12.92 -17.65
N VAL A 40 -6.80 11.86 -16.83
CA VAL A 40 -6.61 11.92 -15.38
C VAL A 40 -5.16 11.63 -15.03
N SER A 41 -4.53 12.53 -14.29
CA SER A 41 -3.13 12.40 -13.85
C SER A 41 -3.00 11.61 -12.54
N GLY A 42 -4.05 11.63 -11.72
CA GLY A 42 -4.07 10.90 -10.47
C GLY A 42 -5.38 11.08 -9.70
N VAL A 43 -5.73 10.08 -8.89
CA VAL A 43 -6.98 10.05 -8.13
C VAL A 43 -6.68 9.57 -6.72
N LYS A 44 -7.32 10.23 -5.74
CA LYS A 44 -7.29 9.80 -4.34
C LYS A 44 -8.70 9.81 -3.77
N VAL A 45 -9.22 8.63 -3.45
CA VAL A 45 -10.54 8.47 -2.84
C VAL A 45 -10.42 8.34 -1.32
N PHE A 46 -11.34 8.91 -0.56
CA PHE A 46 -11.39 8.87 0.90
C PHE A 46 -12.66 8.13 1.34
N GLU A 47 -12.50 6.86 1.75
CA GLU A 47 -13.60 5.98 2.17
C GLU A 47 -14.43 6.56 3.35
N GLN A 48 -13.77 7.27 4.27
CA GLN A 48 -14.39 7.73 5.51
C GLN A 48 -15.31 8.94 5.29
N THR A 49 -14.90 9.86 4.41
CA THR A 49 -15.68 11.05 4.10
C THR A 49 -16.53 10.89 2.84
N GLY A 50 -16.29 9.84 2.04
CA GLY A 50 -16.92 9.66 0.74
C GLY A 50 -16.44 10.66 -0.31
N ASP A 51 -15.29 11.32 -0.08
CA ASP A 51 -14.75 12.31 -1.03
C ASP A 51 -13.77 11.66 -2.00
N ALA A 52 -13.71 12.16 -3.23
CA ALA A 52 -12.66 11.83 -4.18
C ALA A 52 -11.97 13.11 -4.68
N LEU A 53 -10.64 13.12 -4.62
CA LEU A 53 -9.80 14.16 -5.18
C LEU A 53 -9.22 13.65 -6.50
N ILE A 54 -9.52 14.36 -7.58
CA ILE A 54 -9.14 14.00 -8.94
C ILE A 54 -8.21 15.09 -9.46
N THR A 55 -7.03 14.71 -9.92
CA THR A 55 -6.06 15.59 -10.57
C THR A 55 -6.06 15.28 -12.06
N TYR A 56 -6.19 16.31 -12.90
CA TYR A 56 -6.32 16.15 -14.35
C TYR A 56 -5.56 17.25 -15.09
N HIS A 57 -5.17 16.94 -16.33
CA HIS A 57 -4.58 17.92 -17.24
C HIS A 57 -5.68 18.75 -17.90
N ARG A 58 -5.52 20.08 -17.90
CA ARG A 58 -6.53 20.98 -18.44
C ARG A 58 -6.45 21.03 -19.97
N THR A 59 -7.30 20.24 -20.62
CA THR A 59 -7.63 20.35 -22.04
C THR A 59 -9.07 20.89 -22.15
N GLY A 60 -9.38 21.65 -23.20
CA GLY A 60 -10.69 22.34 -23.33
C GLY A 60 -11.92 21.43 -23.15
N GLU A 61 -11.79 20.13 -23.43
CA GLU A 61 -12.86 19.13 -23.32
C GLU A 61 -12.78 18.22 -22.07
N THR A 62 -11.70 18.30 -21.28
CA THR A 62 -11.47 17.40 -20.13
C THR A 62 -12.58 17.47 -19.11
N ARG A 63 -13.17 18.67 -18.92
CA ARG A 63 -14.37 18.85 -18.08
C ARG A 63 -15.42 17.83 -18.50
N ARG A 64 -15.94 17.98 -19.73
CA ARG A 64 -17.09 17.23 -20.26
C ARG A 64 -16.86 15.72 -20.17
N GLN A 65 -15.66 15.27 -20.52
CA GLN A 65 -15.26 13.86 -20.46
C GLN A 65 -15.30 13.32 -19.02
N LEU A 66 -14.85 14.10 -18.03
CA LEU A 66 -14.92 13.71 -16.62
C LEU A 66 -16.37 13.61 -16.11
N TRP A 67 -17.28 14.51 -16.55
CA TRP A 67 -18.71 14.38 -16.25
C TRP A 67 -19.31 13.11 -16.85
N GLU A 68 -18.97 12.81 -18.11
CA GLU A 68 -19.45 11.61 -18.80
C GLU A 68 -18.92 10.34 -18.11
N ALA A 69 -17.66 10.31 -17.70
CA ALA A 69 -17.08 9.21 -16.96
C ALA A 69 -17.69 9.04 -15.56
N LEU A 70 -17.92 10.11 -14.80
CA LEU A 70 -18.55 10.06 -13.47
C LEU A 70 -20.04 9.71 -13.51
N SER A 71 -20.74 10.12 -14.58
CA SER A 71 -22.17 9.82 -14.76
C SER A 71 -22.41 8.39 -15.23
N SER A 72 -21.57 7.88 -16.14
CA SER A 72 -21.58 6.49 -16.61
C SER A 72 -21.08 5.48 -15.57
N PHE A 73 -20.29 5.92 -14.59
CA PHE A 73 -19.80 5.05 -13.53
C PHE A 73 -20.92 4.56 -12.60
N SER A 74 -20.90 3.24 -12.34
CA SER A 74 -21.78 2.56 -11.40
C SER A 74 -20.99 1.58 -10.54
N PHE A 75 -21.14 1.67 -9.21
CA PHE A 75 -20.50 0.78 -8.23
C PHE A 75 -20.93 -0.69 -8.33
N SER A 76 -22.04 -0.97 -9.02
CA SER A 76 -22.59 -2.33 -9.16
C SER A 76 -21.97 -3.13 -10.31
N ASN A 77 -21.04 -2.55 -11.08
CA ASN A 77 -20.47 -3.23 -12.23
C ASN A 77 -19.46 -4.32 -11.78
N GLN A 78 -19.86 -5.58 -11.94
CA GLN A 78 -19.11 -6.74 -11.46
C GLN A 78 -17.83 -7.01 -12.27
N GLU A 79 -17.78 -6.58 -13.54
CA GLU A 79 -16.58 -6.73 -14.38
C GLU A 79 -15.43 -5.82 -13.91
N LEU A 80 -15.76 -4.60 -13.47
CA LEU A 80 -14.78 -3.68 -12.88
C LEU A 80 -14.27 -4.19 -11.52
N ARG A 81 -15.12 -4.92 -10.77
CA ARG A 81 -14.73 -5.55 -9.49
C ARG A 81 -13.65 -6.60 -9.65
N ALA A 82 -13.73 -7.40 -10.71
CA ALA A 82 -12.73 -8.43 -11.00
C ALA A 82 -11.38 -7.86 -11.47
N LEU A 83 -11.35 -6.61 -11.92
CA LEU A 83 -10.16 -5.94 -12.45
C LEU A 83 -9.40 -5.12 -11.39
N VAL A 84 -9.98 -4.88 -10.22
CA VAL A 84 -9.33 -4.14 -9.13
C VAL A 84 -8.38 -5.08 -8.39
N PRO A 85 -7.10 -4.72 -8.22
CA PRO A 85 -6.19 -5.49 -7.38
C PRO A 85 -6.74 -5.64 -5.95
N GLU A 86 -6.87 -6.88 -5.46
CA GLU A 86 -7.40 -7.17 -4.12
C GLU A 86 -6.56 -6.54 -2.99
N GLU A 87 -5.27 -6.27 -3.24
CA GLU A 87 -4.35 -5.69 -2.26
C GLU A 87 -4.20 -4.17 -2.41
N SER A 88 -5.23 -3.40 -2.03
CA SER A 88 -5.05 -1.97 -1.78
C SER A 88 -4.40 -1.76 -0.41
N GLY A 89 -3.45 -0.82 -0.32
CA GLY A 89 -2.81 -0.47 0.96
C GLY A 89 -3.76 0.07 2.04
N ARG A 90 -5.05 0.25 1.71
CA ARG A 90 -6.10 0.74 2.62
C ARG A 90 -6.50 -0.31 3.65
N ALA A 91 -6.73 -1.55 3.22
CA ALA A 91 -7.10 -2.64 4.10
C ALA A 91 -6.00 -2.89 5.15
N LEU A 92 -4.74 -2.92 4.70
CA LEU A 92 -3.56 -3.00 5.56
C LEU A 92 -3.57 -1.87 6.60
N ASN A 93 -3.65 -0.62 6.16
CA ASN A 93 -3.66 0.53 7.08
C ASN A 93 -4.80 0.43 8.12
N ARG A 94 -6.00 0.00 7.71
CA ARG A 94 -7.13 -0.11 8.65
C ARG A 94 -6.92 -1.21 9.68
N GLU A 95 -6.43 -2.37 9.26
CA GLU A 95 -6.14 -3.48 10.16
C GLU A 95 -5.18 -3.04 11.28
N TYR A 96 -4.09 -2.37 10.91
CA TYR A 96 -3.09 -1.87 11.86
C TYR A 96 -3.60 -0.72 12.71
N GLN A 97 -4.37 0.21 12.15
CA GLN A 97 -5.04 1.26 12.93
C GLN A 97 -5.96 0.66 13.99
N ASN A 98 -6.78 -0.33 13.63
CA ASN A 98 -7.67 -1.00 14.58
C ASN A 98 -6.89 -1.73 15.68
N LYS A 99 -5.77 -2.41 15.34
CA LYS A 99 -4.89 -3.04 16.33
C LYS A 99 -4.30 -2.03 17.30
N ILE A 100 -3.77 -0.91 16.80
CA ILE A 100 -3.17 0.15 17.64
C ILE A 100 -4.24 0.80 18.53
N VAL A 101 -5.36 1.23 17.96
CA VAL A 101 -6.47 1.85 18.72
C VAL A 101 -7.00 0.88 19.78
N GLY A 102 -7.22 -0.39 19.41
CA GLY A 102 -7.65 -1.42 20.35
C GLY A 102 -6.68 -1.61 21.51
N LYS A 103 -5.36 -1.62 21.26
CA LYS A 103 -4.35 -1.70 22.32
C LYS A 103 -4.31 -0.47 23.21
N ILE A 104 -4.35 0.74 22.63
CA ILE A 104 -4.34 1.99 23.39
C ILE A 104 -5.59 2.08 24.28
N LEU A 105 -6.76 1.83 23.69
CA LEU A 105 -8.04 1.90 24.38
C LEU A 105 -8.12 0.83 25.47
N GLY A 106 -7.67 -0.40 25.18
CA GLY A 106 -7.60 -1.48 26.17
C GLY A 106 -6.65 -1.19 27.32
N ASN A 107 -5.49 -0.58 27.05
CA ASN A 107 -4.56 -0.17 28.09
C ASN A 107 -5.15 0.94 28.98
N PHE A 108 -5.79 1.94 28.38
CA PHE A 108 -6.46 3.03 29.09
C PHE A 108 -7.65 2.52 29.92
N PHE A 109 -8.50 1.68 29.33
CA PHE A 109 -9.63 1.05 30.02
C PHE A 109 -9.16 0.22 31.22
N ARG A 110 -8.11 -0.58 31.06
CA ARG A 110 -7.53 -1.35 32.16
C ARG A 110 -7.02 -0.44 33.28
N LYS A 111 -6.28 0.64 32.94
CA LYS A 111 -5.79 1.59 33.95
C LYS A 111 -6.93 2.29 34.69
N LEU A 112 -8.04 2.58 34.02
CA LEU A 112 -9.18 3.31 34.59
C LEU A 112 -10.09 2.44 35.47
N PHE A 113 -10.31 1.18 35.09
CA PHE A 113 -11.31 0.32 35.73
C PHE A 113 -10.75 -0.79 36.65
N PHE A 114 -9.47 -1.18 36.52
CA PHE A 114 -8.94 -2.35 37.23
C PHE A 114 -8.16 -1.96 38.49
N PRO A 115 -8.41 -2.61 39.65
CA PRO A 115 -7.63 -2.39 40.86
C PRO A 115 -6.19 -2.92 40.72
N VAL A 116 -5.26 -2.34 41.51
CA VAL A 116 -3.80 -2.57 41.41
C VAL A 116 -3.40 -4.04 41.42
N GLY A 117 -4.01 -4.87 42.28
CA GLY A 117 -3.70 -6.30 42.35
C GLY A 117 -4.04 -7.07 41.06
N LEU A 118 -5.11 -6.67 40.36
CA LEU A 118 -5.52 -7.29 39.10
C LEU A 118 -4.61 -6.85 37.94
N GLN A 119 -4.10 -5.61 37.99
CA GLN A 119 -3.10 -5.11 37.05
C GLN A 119 -1.77 -5.87 37.20
N MET A 120 -1.32 -6.12 38.43
CA MET A 120 -0.12 -6.90 38.72
C MET A 120 -0.22 -8.32 38.16
N ALA A 121 -1.33 -9.02 38.44
CA ALA A 121 -1.57 -10.37 37.91
C ALA A 121 -1.55 -10.39 36.38
N TRP A 122 -2.16 -9.40 35.74
CA TRP A 122 -2.15 -9.27 34.28
C TRP A 122 -0.75 -9.03 33.71
N SER A 123 0.03 -8.13 34.32
CA SER A 123 1.42 -7.87 33.90
C SER A 123 2.28 -9.14 34.06
N LEU A 124 2.05 -9.92 35.11
CA LEU A 124 2.73 -11.20 35.33
C LEU A 124 2.39 -12.23 34.24
N VAL A 125 1.12 -12.36 33.87
CA VAL A 125 0.69 -13.28 32.79
C VAL A 125 1.30 -12.86 31.46
N LYS A 126 1.32 -11.55 31.16
CA LYS A 126 1.91 -11.05 29.91
C LYS A 126 3.42 -11.21 29.87
N SER A 127 4.13 -11.02 30.98
CA SER A 127 5.59 -11.13 31.03
C SER A 127 6.08 -12.54 30.67
N ILE A 128 5.30 -13.58 30.97
CA ILE A 128 5.60 -14.97 30.59
C ILE A 128 5.80 -15.10 29.08
N ARG A 129 4.98 -14.44 28.25
CA ARG A 129 5.12 -14.48 26.78
C ARG A 129 6.48 -13.95 26.34
N PHE A 130 6.89 -12.81 26.89
CA PHE A 130 8.18 -12.18 26.59
C PHE A 130 9.35 -13.04 27.07
N PHE A 131 9.24 -13.60 28.27
CA PHE A 131 10.27 -14.51 28.80
C PHE A 131 10.42 -15.77 27.94
N CYS A 132 9.32 -16.41 27.54
CA CYS A 132 9.37 -17.57 26.65
C CYS A 132 9.98 -17.23 25.29
N MET A 133 9.71 -16.04 24.75
CA MET A 133 10.27 -15.59 23.47
C MET A 133 11.77 -15.32 23.59
N ALA A 134 12.20 -14.61 24.64
CA ALA A 134 13.59 -14.38 24.94
C ALA A 134 14.37 -15.69 25.15
N LEU A 135 13.80 -16.64 25.89
CA LEU A 135 14.41 -17.93 26.14
C LEU A 135 14.59 -18.74 24.83
N LYS A 136 13.61 -18.70 23.92
CA LYS A 136 13.73 -19.30 22.58
C LYS A 136 14.86 -18.66 21.75
N CYS A 137 15.03 -17.34 21.80
CA CYS A 137 16.14 -16.66 21.12
C CYS A 137 17.49 -17.01 21.74
N LEU A 138 17.56 -17.06 23.07
CA LEU A 138 18.77 -17.43 23.80
C LEU A 138 19.20 -18.87 23.50
N PHE A 139 18.25 -19.81 23.42
CA PHE A 139 18.54 -21.19 23.01
C PHE A 139 19.03 -21.31 21.56
N ARG A 140 18.73 -20.33 20.71
CA ARG A 140 19.26 -20.25 19.35
C ARG A 140 20.64 -19.55 19.29
N GLY A 141 21.20 -19.14 20.42
CA GLY A 141 22.48 -18.46 20.52
C GLY A 141 22.49 -17.04 19.96
N ARG A 142 21.31 -16.40 19.79
CA ARG A 142 21.19 -15.04 19.26
C ARG A 142 20.69 -14.07 20.32
N LEU A 143 21.46 -13.01 20.54
CA LEU A 143 21.08 -11.88 21.39
C LEU A 143 20.29 -10.87 20.56
N ASP A 144 19.02 -11.22 20.29
CA ASP A 144 18.08 -10.37 19.55
C ASP A 144 17.34 -9.41 20.52
N VAL A 145 16.66 -8.40 19.97
CA VAL A 145 15.83 -7.41 20.71
C VAL A 145 14.92 -8.03 21.78
N PRO A 146 14.24 -9.18 21.55
CA PRO A 146 13.37 -9.80 22.56
C PRO A 146 14.08 -10.20 23.86
N VAL A 147 15.39 -10.47 23.81
CA VAL A 147 16.18 -10.82 25.00
C VAL A 147 16.43 -9.59 25.86
N LEU A 148 16.74 -8.45 25.23
CA LEU A 148 16.92 -7.17 25.91
C LEU A 148 15.62 -6.72 26.59
N ASP A 149 14.49 -6.85 25.88
CA ASP A 149 13.16 -6.50 26.38
C ASP A 149 12.78 -7.32 27.61
N ALA A 150 12.99 -8.64 27.55
CA ALA A 150 12.71 -9.53 28.67
C ALA A 150 13.61 -9.23 29.88
N ALA A 151 14.88 -8.87 29.66
CA ALA A 151 15.78 -8.48 30.75
C ALA A 151 15.32 -7.19 31.44
N ALA A 152 14.92 -6.17 30.68
CA ALA A 152 14.38 -4.92 31.22
C ALA A 152 13.08 -5.16 32.03
N ILE A 153 12.15 -5.93 31.48
CA ILE A 153 10.90 -6.31 32.15
C ILE A 153 11.17 -7.09 33.44
N LEU A 154 12.09 -8.06 33.40
CA LEU A 154 12.47 -8.85 34.58
C LEU A 154 13.08 -7.96 35.66
N ALA A 155 13.97 -7.04 35.29
CA ALA A 155 14.60 -6.10 36.22
C ALA A 155 13.55 -5.20 36.92
N SER A 156 12.54 -4.71 36.20
CA SER A 156 11.44 -3.93 36.79
C SER A 156 10.56 -4.78 37.72
N MET A 157 10.24 -6.02 37.34
CA MET A 157 9.46 -6.93 38.19
C MET A 157 10.21 -7.30 39.48
N LEU A 158 11.52 -7.54 39.42
CA LEU A 158 12.34 -7.84 40.60
C LEU A 158 12.41 -6.67 41.59
N ARG A 159 12.28 -5.43 41.12
CA ARG A 159 12.17 -4.24 41.97
C ARG A 159 10.77 -4.04 42.56
N GLY A 160 9.80 -4.87 42.19
CA GLY A 160 8.40 -4.72 42.59
C GLY A 160 7.65 -3.61 41.84
N ASP A 161 8.24 -3.05 40.79
CA ASP A 161 7.64 -1.98 39.99
C ASP A 161 6.87 -2.56 38.79
N PHE A 162 5.67 -3.05 39.09
CA PHE A 162 4.77 -3.63 38.09
C PHE A 162 4.12 -2.58 37.18
N GLU A 163 4.06 -1.32 37.61
CA GLU A 163 3.52 -0.22 36.80
C GLU A 163 4.49 0.14 35.68
N THR A 164 5.78 0.27 36.01
CA THR A 164 6.83 0.51 35.03
C THR A 164 6.97 -0.68 34.08
N ALA A 165 6.96 -1.92 34.61
CA ALA A 165 6.98 -3.13 33.78
C ALA A 165 5.80 -3.17 32.79
N GLY A 166 4.58 -2.85 33.25
CA GLY A 166 3.39 -2.80 32.40
C GLY A 166 3.44 -1.70 31.33
N SER A 167 4.06 -0.57 31.64
CA SER A 167 4.24 0.55 30.69
C SER A 167 5.29 0.23 29.63
N ILE A 168 6.42 -0.39 30.01
CA ILE A 168 7.41 -0.91 29.07
C ILE A 168 6.78 -1.95 28.14
N MET A 169 6.06 -2.93 28.69
CA MET A 169 5.36 -3.95 27.88
C MET A 169 4.39 -3.32 26.89
N PHE A 170 3.63 -2.31 27.30
CA PHE A 170 2.70 -1.61 26.42
C PHE A 170 3.40 -0.90 25.26
N LEU A 171 4.51 -0.22 25.55
CA LEU A 171 5.30 0.50 24.54
C LEU A 171 5.88 -0.48 23.52
N LEU A 172 6.51 -1.57 23.98
CA LEU A 172 7.06 -2.62 23.12
C LEU A 172 5.98 -3.26 22.26
N GLU A 173 4.86 -3.65 22.87
CA GLU A 173 3.73 -4.25 22.17
C GLU A 173 3.10 -3.35 21.10
N THR A 174 3.19 -2.03 21.27
CA THR A 174 2.71 -1.05 20.28
C THR A 174 3.78 -0.83 19.20
N GLY A 175 5.06 -0.82 19.58
CA GLY A 175 6.21 -0.81 18.68
C GLY A 175 6.22 -1.99 17.73
N ASP A 176 6.01 -3.22 18.21
CA ASP A 176 5.93 -4.44 17.41
C ASP A 176 4.88 -4.31 16.28
N ILE A 177 3.71 -3.73 16.60
CA ILE A 177 2.63 -3.53 15.63
C ILE A 177 3.03 -2.46 14.60
N LEU A 178 3.69 -1.39 15.05
CA LEU A 178 4.14 -0.33 14.18
C LEU A 178 5.25 -0.81 13.24
N GLU A 179 6.17 -1.63 13.74
CA GLU A 179 7.23 -2.28 12.95
C GLU A 179 6.63 -3.24 11.92
N GLU A 180 5.69 -4.09 12.31
CA GLU A 180 5.04 -5.01 11.36
C GLU A 180 4.26 -4.23 10.29
N TRP A 181 3.60 -3.13 10.67
CA TRP A 181 2.90 -2.25 9.74
C TRP A 181 3.86 -1.60 8.73
N THR A 182 4.92 -0.95 9.21
CA THR A 182 5.88 -0.26 8.34
C THR A 182 6.60 -1.26 7.45
N HIS A 183 6.99 -2.42 7.97
CA HIS A 183 7.60 -3.48 7.18
C HIS A 183 6.68 -3.94 6.04
N LYS A 184 5.43 -4.32 6.33
CA LYS A 184 4.47 -4.75 5.30
C LYS A 184 4.17 -3.63 4.30
N LYS A 185 4.03 -2.40 4.78
CA LYS A 185 3.77 -1.23 3.93
C LYS A 185 4.94 -0.95 2.98
N SER A 186 6.17 -0.98 3.48
CA SER A 186 7.38 -0.79 2.68
C SER A 186 7.55 -1.89 1.64
N VAL A 187 7.33 -3.16 2.00
CA VAL A 187 7.42 -4.28 1.05
C VAL A 187 6.35 -4.16 -0.04
N GLY A 188 5.11 -3.83 0.32
CA GLY A 188 4.02 -3.64 -0.65
C GLY A 188 4.24 -2.46 -1.59
N ASP A 189 4.67 -1.32 -1.06
CA ASP A 189 4.94 -0.13 -1.87
C ASP A 189 6.15 -0.34 -2.80
N LEU A 190 7.17 -1.07 -2.33
CA LEU A 190 8.31 -1.48 -3.14
C LEU A 190 7.86 -2.41 -4.27
N ALA A 191 7.11 -3.47 -3.96
CA ALA A 191 6.60 -4.41 -4.95
C ALA A 191 5.76 -3.70 -6.03
N ARG A 192 4.89 -2.77 -5.62
CA ARG A 192 4.08 -1.96 -6.53
C ARG A 192 4.92 -1.05 -7.42
N THR A 193 5.99 -0.45 -6.89
CA THR A 193 6.88 0.44 -7.65
C THR A 193 7.77 -0.34 -8.63
N LEU A 194 8.22 -1.54 -8.23
CA LEU A 194 9.01 -2.43 -9.06
C LEU A 194 8.17 -3.14 -10.14
N SER A 195 6.86 -3.26 -9.94
CA SER A 195 5.93 -3.73 -10.95
C SER A 195 5.77 -2.67 -12.05
N LEU A 196 6.76 -2.56 -12.94
CA LEU A 196 6.62 -1.92 -14.24
C LEU A 196 5.48 -2.64 -14.97
N LYS A 197 4.27 -2.05 -14.98
CA LYS A 197 3.12 -2.56 -15.72
C LYS A 197 3.39 -2.45 -17.23
N VAL A 198 4.15 -3.39 -17.77
CA VAL A 198 4.20 -3.61 -19.22
C VAL A 198 3.59 -4.97 -19.47
N ASP A 199 2.29 -4.98 -19.77
CA ASP A 199 1.53 -6.22 -19.89
C ASP A 199 1.63 -6.82 -21.30
N LYS A 200 2.05 -6.03 -22.30
CA LYS A 200 2.03 -6.44 -23.72
C LYS A 200 3.23 -5.94 -24.52
N VAL A 201 3.63 -6.75 -25.49
CA VAL A 201 4.79 -6.54 -26.38
C VAL A 201 4.41 -6.83 -27.81
N TRP A 202 4.92 -6.01 -28.73
CA TRP A 202 4.83 -6.28 -30.16
C TRP A 202 5.91 -7.26 -30.57
N LEU A 203 5.52 -8.50 -30.88
CA LEU A 203 6.42 -9.53 -31.36
C LEU A 203 6.43 -9.52 -32.89
N LYS A 204 7.63 -9.60 -33.48
CA LYS A 204 7.81 -9.61 -34.93
C LYS A 204 7.78 -11.05 -35.44
N ALA A 205 6.62 -11.47 -35.96
CA ALA A 205 6.41 -12.78 -36.55
C ALA A 205 6.58 -12.68 -38.08
N GLY A 206 7.82 -12.65 -38.57
CA GLY A 206 8.11 -12.44 -39.99
C GLY A 206 7.97 -10.96 -40.39
N GLU A 207 7.03 -10.65 -41.29
CA GLU A 207 6.70 -9.28 -41.71
C GLU A 207 5.57 -8.63 -40.89
N GLU A 208 4.83 -9.39 -40.11
CA GLU A 208 3.72 -8.88 -39.30
C GLU A 208 4.12 -8.66 -37.83
N GLU A 209 3.50 -7.64 -37.22
CA GLU A 209 3.66 -7.31 -35.81
C GLU A 209 2.42 -7.78 -35.03
N VAL A 210 2.61 -8.68 -34.07
CA VAL A 210 1.52 -9.22 -33.25
C VAL A 210 1.69 -8.76 -31.81
N LEU A 211 0.62 -8.20 -31.22
CA LEU A 211 0.61 -7.80 -29.82
C LEU A 211 0.35 -9.04 -28.93
N VAL A 212 1.36 -9.46 -28.17
CA VAL A 212 1.29 -10.61 -27.26
C VAL A 212 1.56 -10.18 -25.82
N ASP A 213 1.14 -11.00 -24.86
CA ASP A 213 1.47 -10.79 -23.44
C ASP A 213 2.98 -11.00 -23.21
N VAL A 214 3.60 -10.21 -22.33
CA VAL A 214 5.04 -10.34 -21.99
C VAL A 214 5.38 -11.77 -21.54
N ASN A 215 4.47 -12.44 -20.85
CA ASN A 215 4.70 -13.80 -20.34
C ASN A 215 4.75 -14.87 -21.45
N GLN A 216 4.33 -14.54 -22.67
CA GLN A 216 4.33 -15.46 -23.81
C GLN A 216 5.59 -15.34 -24.68
N VAL A 217 6.42 -14.32 -24.44
CA VAL A 217 7.67 -14.09 -25.19
C VAL A 217 8.71 -15.13 -24.79
N LYS A 218 9.34 -15.78 -25.79
CA LYS A 218 10.38 -16.77 -25.56
C LYS A 218 11.76 -16.21 -25.91
N LYS A 219 12.79 -16.81 -25.30
CA LYS A 219 14.18 -16.45 -25.58
C LYS A 219 14.49 -16.71 -27.06
N GLY A 220 14.91 -15.65 -27.77
CA GLY A 220 15.20 -15.70 -29.21
C GLY A 220 14.16 -14.99 -30.08
N ASP A 221 13.00 -14.65 -29.52
CA ASP A 221 11.99 -13.86 -30.22
C ASP A 221 12.47 -12.42 -30.43
N ARG A 222 12.04 -11.81 -31.54
CA ARG A 222 12.30 -10.41 -31.85
C ARG A 222 11.05 -9.61 -31.53
N PHE A 223 11.21 -8.52 -30.77
CA PHE A 223 10.13 -7.60 -30.47
C PHE A 223 10.45 -6.19 -30.95
N VAL A 224 9.40 -5.42 -31.22
CA VAL A 224 9.48 -4.06 -31.73
C VAL A 224 9.14 -3.10 -30.60
N VAL A 225 10.06 -2.17 -30.33
CA VAL A 225 9.85 -1.07 -29.39
C VAL A 225 9.74 0.23 -30.20
N ARG A 226 8.68 1.00 -29.94
CA ARG A 226 8.47 2.31 -30.56
C ARG A 226 8.94 3.41 -29.62
N THR A 227 9.27 4.57 -30.18
CA THR A 227 9.67 5.76 -29.43
C THR A 227 8.61 6.10 -28.38
N SER A 228 9.06 6.53 -27.20
CA SER A 228 8.22 6.84 -26.03
C SER A 228 7.57 5.65 -25.34
N ASN A 229 7.86 4.40 -25.75
CA ASN A 229 7.46 3.21 -25.00
C ASN A 229 8.58 2.72 -24.07
N ILE A 230 8.16 2.07 -22.97
CA ILE A 230 9.06 1.40 -22.04
C ILE A 230 9.56 0.11 -22.70
N ILE A 231 10.84 -0.23 -22.48
CA ILE A 231 11.42 -1.51 -22.89
C ILE A 231 11.02 -2.57 -21.83
N PRO A 232 10.21 -3.58 -22.18
CA PRO A 232 9.63 -4.53 -21.21
C PRO A 232 10.56 -5.68 -20.82
N LEU A 233 11.48 -6.04 -21.70
CA LEU A 233 12.31 -7.23 -21.60
C LEU A 233 13.74 -6.87 -21.95
N ASP A 234 14.70 -7.52 -21.29
CA ASP A 234 16.10 -7.42 -21.64
C ASP A 234 16.35 -8.06 -23.01
N GLY A 235 17.12 -7.38 -23.86
CA GLY A 235 17.40 -7.83 -25.21
C GLY A 235 18.60 -7.11 -25.83
N VAL A 236 18.97 -7.55 -27.04
CA VAL A 236 20.04 -6.93 -27.84
C VAL A 236 19.40 -6.26 -29.04
N VAL A 237 19.84 -5.04 -29.37
CA VAL A 237 19.36 -4.29 -30.54
C VAL A 237 19.82 -4.99 -31.82
N VAL A 238 18.86 -5.48 -32.62
CA VAL A 238 19.13 -6.18 -33.89
C VAL A 238 19.03 -5.22 -35.09
N SER A 239 18.18 -4.20 -35.00
CA SER A 239 17.95 -3.22 -36.07
C SER A 239 17.46 -1.89 -35.52
N GLY A 240 18.02 -0.78 -36.01
CA GLY A 240 17.69 0.58 -35.58
C GLY A 240 18.72 1.16 -34.60
N GLU A 241 18.63 2.46 -34.38
CA GLU A 241 19.43 3.22 -33.41
C GLU A 241 18.47 4.06 -32.58
N VAL A 242 18.61 4.04 -31.26
CA VAL A 242 17.69 4.72 -30.35
C VAL A 242 18.41 5.13 -29.07
N SER A 243 18.14 6.33 -28.57
CA SER A 243 18.60 6.75 -27.25
C SER A 243 17.62 6.28 -26.18
N VAL A 244 18.09 5.48 -25.22
CA VAL A 244 17.30 4.90 -24.14
C VAL A 244 17.55 5.65 -22.83
N ASN A 245 16.48 6.11 -22.20
CA ASN A 245 16.54 6.65 -20.85
C ASN A 245 16.50 5.50 -19.83
N GLN A 246 17.62 5.28 -19.15
CA GLN A 246 17.76 4.26 -18.11
C GLN A 246 17.72 4.84 -16.68
N ALA A 247 17.38 6.13 -16.51
CA ALA A 247 17.44 6.82 -15.22
C ALA A 247 16.59 6.16 -14.13
N SER A 248 15.49 5.49 -14.50
CA SER A 248 14.64 4.77 -13.55
C SER A 248 15.31 3.56 -12.90
N MET A 249 16.29 2.95 -13.58
CA MET A 249 17.01 1.75 -13.10
C MET A 249 18.45 2.05 -12.69
N THR A 250 19.17 2.87 -13.45
CA THR A 250 20.60 3.16 -13.21
C THR A 250 20.83 4.45 -12.45
N GLY A 251 19.82 5.32 -12.34
CA GLY A 251 19.95 6.66 -11.74
C GLY A 251 20.77 7.65 -12.58
N ALA A 252 21.30 7.23 -13.74
CA ALA A 252 22.03 8.10 -14.64
C ALA A 252 21.07 8.94 -15.48
N SER A 253 21.23 10.27 -15.45
CA SER A 253 20.39 11.21 -16.20
C SER A 253 20.73 11.30 -17.69
N ILE A 254 21.90 10.79 -18.10
CA ILE A 254 22.36 10.81 -19.49
C ILE A 254 21.80 9.58 -20.20
N PRO A 255 21.01 9.76 -21.28
CA PRO A 255 20.51 8.64 -22.06
C PRO A 255 21.65 7.92 -22.79
N VAL A 256 21.56 6.60 -22.87
CA VAL A 256 22.54 5.74 -23.55
C VAL A 256 22.04 5.47 -24.97
N VAL A 257 22.92 5.57 -25.97
CA VAL A 257 22.64 5.25 -27.38
C VAL A 257 23.05 3.82 -27.69
#